data_AF-A0A7X7GQJ2-F1
#
_entry.id   AF-A0A7X7GQJ2-F1
#
_cell.length_a   1.000
_cell.length_b   1.000
_cell.length_c   1.000
_cell.angle_alpha   90.00
_cell.angle_beta   90.00
_cell.angle_gamma   90.00
#
_symmetry.space_group_name_H-M   'P 1'
#
loop_
_entity.id
_entity.type
_entity.pdbx_description
1 polymer ?
#
loop_
_entity_poly.entity_id
_entity_poly.type
_entity_poly.pdbx_seq_one_letter_code
_entity_poly.pdbx_strand_id
1 'polypeptide(L)'
;MFDARALVLLFLAPLGCDRPASASVQREPRGAAAQEASSALQARQGDTPDAPSPDETPPKAPPPARPPQTACPKFNAGVASGRVASRDIDETSGLVASRRHADVLWLHNDSGDGARVFAVDPAGTLLGIFTLPTVEAIDWEDIAVGPGPRADQSYLYIADIGDNGRRRKEGVFLYRVPEPPLTATPEEPARGHLGPLERFRLRYPDGPHDAETLLVDPTTGEVVVLTKALFRTPRIFYVDVLDKPLATFEGGEPLDLEAAGIRALLPTGGDVSADGRWVLVRSYRSAYLWQRAEGQRLRDVFRSRACPVPVAAEVQGEAIGFSADGRSYYTVSEGRHPTVYHYTRPSE
;
A
#
# COMPACT_ATOMS: atom_id res chain seq x y z
N MET A 1 -26.73 29.44 -13.03
CA MET A 1 -25.48 29.43 -13.81
C MET A 1 -24.37 29.74 -12.80
N PHE A 2 -23.72 28.71 -12.26
CA PHE A 2 -22.65 28.86 -11.27
C PHE A 2 -21.36 28.37 -11.92
N ASP A 3 -20.43 29.29 -12.06
CA ASP A 3 -19.13 29.12 -12.70
C ASP A 3 -18.15 28.48 -11.71
N ALA A 4 -17.60 27.34 -12.11
CA ALA A 4 -16.68 26.53 -11.33
C ALA A 4 -15.27 26.75 -11.87
N ARG A 5 -14.50 27.64 -11.25
CA ARG A 5 -13.04 27.76 -11.43
C ARG A 5 -12.45 28.73 -10.41
N ALA A 6 -12.02 28.21 -9.27
CA ALA A 6 -10.88 28.77 -8.54
C ALA A 6 -10.39 27.83 -7.42
N LEU A 7 -9.06 27.74 -7.35
CA LEU A 7 -8.24 27.53 -6.16
C LEU A 7 -7.93 26.10 -5.70
N VAL A 8 -6.90 25.51 -6.32
CA VAL A 8 -5.82 24.82 -5.59
C VAL A 8 -4.51 25.17 -6.29
N LEU A 9 -3.65 25.95 -5.64
CA LEU A 9 -2.27 26.17 -6.06
C LEU A 9 -1.40 26.54 -4.85
N LEU A 10 -0.22 25.88 -4.82
CA LEU A 10 0.99 26.07 -4.03
C LEU A 10 1.04 25.56 -2.58
N PHE A 11 1.87 24.54 -2.36
CA PHE A 11 3.21 24.72 -1.77
C PHE A 11 4.24 23.82 -2.48
N LEU A 12 5.24 24.46 -3.11
CA LEU A 12 6.51 23.85 -3.51
C LEU A 12 7.59 24.80 -2.96
N ALA A 13 8.42 24.31 -2.04
CA ALA A 13 9.57 25.07 -1.54
C ALA A 13 10.73 25.01 -2.56
N PRO A 14 11.48 26.10 -2.79
CA PRO A 14 12.62 26.10 -3.69
C PRO A 14 13.93 25.81 -2.92
N LEU A 15 14.76 24.91 -3.44
CA LEU A 15 16.18 24.87 -3.12
C LEU A 15 16.96 25.40 -4.33
N GLY A 16 17.62 26.54 -4.13
CA GLY A 16 18.57 27.11 -5.07
C GLY A 16 20.00 26.70 -4.71
N CYS A 17 20.81 26.40 -5.73
CA CYS A 17 22.26 26.55 -5.72
C CYS A 17 22.75 26.77 -7.17
N ASP A 18 23.54 27.84 -7.35
CA ASP A 18 24.12 28.29 -8.61
C ASP A 18 25.34 27.43 -9.06
N ARG A 19 25.24 26.93 -10.31
CA ARG A 19 26.18 26.87 -11.48
C ARG A 19 27.71 27.12 -11.30
N PRO A 20 28.57 26.51 -12.15
CA PRO A 20 28.67 26.89 -13.58
C PRO A 20 28.88 25.77 -14.64
N ALA A 21 28.69 26.21 -15.90
CA ALA A 21 28.69 25.49 -17.18
C ALA A 21 30.03 24.81 -17.54
N SER A 22 30.06 23.83 -18.45
CA SER A 22 30.37 24.05 -19.89
C SER A 22 30.30 22.77 -20.74
N ALA A 23 30.18 22.98 -22.06
CA ALA A 23 30.52 22.11 -23.20
C ALA A 23 29.41 21.24 -23.83
N SER A 24 28.84 21.83 -24.87
CA SER A 24 28.03 21.27 -25.95
C SER A 24 28.80 20.30 -26.85
N VAL A 25 28.16 19.19 -27.26
CA VAL A 25 28.48 18.48 -28.50
C VAL A 25 27.19 18.14 -29.23
N GLN A 26 27.09 18.63 -30.45
CA GLN A 26 26.01 18.36 -31.41
C GLN A 26 26.11 16.94 -31.96
N ARG A 27 24.96 16.29 -32.20
CA ARG A 27 24.79 15.32 -33.29
C ARG A 27 23.39 15.47 -33.89
N GLU A 28 23.36 15.74 -35.18
CA GLU A 28 22.17 15.74 -36.04
C GLU A 28 22.03 14.41 -36.82
N PRO A 29 20.87 14.14 -37.44
CA PRO A 29 20.30 12.80 -37.64
C PRO A 29 20.42 12.29 -39.08
N ARG A 30 20.27 10.97 -39.25
CA ARG A 30 19.89 10.26 -40.49
C ARG A 30 19.22 8.96 -40.06
N GLY A 31 18.20 8.39 -40.68
CA GLY A 31 17.52 8.62 -41.95
C GLY A 31 16.55 7.44 -42.13
N ALA A 32 15.45 7.69 -42.82
CA ALA A 32 14.29 6.81 -42.96
C ALA A 32 14.43 5.72 -44.03
N ALA A 33 13.36 4.90 -44.11
CA ALA A 33 12.90 4.07 -45.24
C ALA A 33 13.57 2.68 -45.38
N ALA A 34 12.89 1.62 -45.84
CA ALA A 34 11.68 1.55 -46.66
C ALA A 34 10.90 0.23 -46.45
N GLN A 35 9.59 0.30 -46.62
CA GLN A 35 8.72 -0.79 -47.08
C GLN A 35 8.86 -0.95 -48.60
N GLU A 36 8.70 -2.18 -49.11
CA GLU A 36 8.04 -2.57 -50.37
C GLU A 36 8.07 -4.13 -50.38
N ALA A 37 6.94 -4.86 -50.41
CA ALA A 37 6.09 -5.18 -51.56
C ALA A 37 6.90 -5.86 -52.70
N SER A 38 6.54 -6.95 -53.37
CA SER A 38 5.25 -7.62 -53.61
C SER A 38 5.50 -8.92 -54.38
N SER A 39 4.55 -9.88 -54.29
CA SER A 39 4.09 -10.82 -55.35
C SER A 39 5.06 -11.87 -55.92
N ALA A 40 4.67 -13.03 -56.47
CA ALA A 40 3.42 -13.73 -56.72
C ALA A 40 3.74 -15.23 -56.86
N LEU A 41 2.76 -16.13 -56.71
CA LEU A 41 2.44 -17.17 -57.73
C LEU A 41 1.24 -18.02 -57.31
N GLN A 42 0.35 -18.20 -58.28
CA GLN A 42 -0.97 -18.83 -58.19
C GLN A 42 -0.95 -20.36 -58.36
N ALA A 43 -2.08 -20.93 -57.94
CA ALA A 43 -2.79 -22.08 -58.50
C ALA A 43 -2.42 -23.48 -57.99
N ARG A 44 -3.39 -24.11 -57.29
CA ARG A 44 -4.23 -25.20 -57.84
C ARG A 44 -5.36 -25.53 -56.85
N GLN A 45 -6.60 -25.36 -57.29
CA GLN A 45 -7.81 -25.87 -56.62
C GLN A 45 -7.97 -27.36 -56.91
N GLY A 46 -8.19 -28.15 -55.85
CA GLY A 46 -8.65 -29.53 -55.91
C GLY A 46 -9.71 -29.73 -54.84
N ASP A 47 -10.91 -30.12 -55.26
CA ASP A 47 -12.05 -30.42 -54.40
C ASP A 47 -11.74 -31.61 -53.47
N THR A 48 -11.93 -31.41 -52.17
CA THR A 48 -12.03 -32.48 -51.16
C THR A 48 -13.21 -32.16 -50.22
N PRO A 49 -13.97 -33.16 -49.78
CA PRO A 49 -15.18 -32.96 -48.99
C PRO A 49 -14.86 -32.52 -47.55
N ASP A 50 -15.71 -31.62 -47.03
CA ASP A 50 -15.59 -30.92 -45.74
C ASP A 50 -15.25 -31.85 -44.56
N ALA A 51 -14.13 -31.52 -43.89
CA ALA A 51 -13.84 -31.95 -42.53
C ALA A 51 -14.39 -30.90 -41.55
N PRO A 52 -14.94 -31.29 -40.39
CA PRO A 52 -15.49 -30.34 -39.42
C PRO A 52 -14.37 -29.49 -38.79
N SER A 53 -14.61 -28.19 -38.68
CA SER A 53 -13.69 -27.18 -38.10
C SER A 53 -13.28 -27.50 -36.66
N PRO A 54 -12.00 -27.34 -36.27
CA PRO A 54 -11.53 -27.57 -34.90
C PRO A 54 -11.58 -26.31 -34.03
N ASP A 55 -12.56 -25.42 -34.24
CA ASP A 55 -12.54 -24.07 -33.66
C ASP A 55 -13.81 -23.73 -32.85
N GLU A 56 -14.20 -24.62 -31.95
CA GLU A 56 -15.09 -24.27 -30.83
C GLU A 56 -14.34 -24.50 -29.52
N THR A 57 -13.63 -23.47 -29.08
CA THR A 57 -13.20 -23.35 -27.68
C THR A 57 -14.44 -23.47 -26.79
N PRO A 58 -14.46 -24.36 -25.78
CA PRO A 58 -15.59 -24.47 -24.88
C PRO A 58 -15.91 -23.11 -24.23
N PRO A 59 -17.20 -22.76 -24.02
CA PRO A 59 -17.56 -21.51 -23.37
C PRO A 59 -16.88 -21.44 -22.00
N LYS A 60 -16.14 -20.34 -21.78
CA LYS A 60 -15.48 -20.02 -20.51
C LYS A 60 -16.51 -20.16 -19.39
N ALA A 61 -16.19 -20.98 -18.38
CA ALA A 61 -17.06 -21.18 -17.22
C ALA A 61 -17.49 -19.82 -16.66
N PRO A 62 -18.78 -19.65 -16.31
CA PRO A 62 -19.25 -18.41 -15.72
C PRO A 62 -18.40 -18.09 -14.48
N PRO A 63 -18.06 -16.82 -14.24
CA PRO A 63 -17.30 -16.44 -13.06
C PRO A 63 -18.02 -16.96 -11.80
N PRO A 64 -17.27 -17.34 -10.75
CA PRO A 64 -17.87 -17.85 -9.52
C PRO A 64 -18.93 -16.87 -9.01
N ALA A 65 -20.06 -17.43 -8.57
CA ALA A 65 -21.18 -16.65 -8.06
C ALA A 65 -20.70 -15.70 -6.95
N ARG A 66 -21.09 -14.43 -7.03
CA ARG A 66 -20.76 -13.41 -6.04
C ARG A 66 -21.20 -13.91 -4.65
N PRO A 67 -20.31 -13.97 -3.65
CA PRO A 67 -20.70 -14.42 -2.32
C PRO A 67 -21.86 -13.56 -1.79
N PRO A 68 -22.77 -14.13 -0.98
CA PRO A 68 -23.91 -13.40 -0.44
C PRO A 68 -23.43 -12.13 0.26
N GLN A 69 -24.06 -11.01 -0.09
CA GLN A 69 -23.73 -9.70 0.47
C GLN A 69 -24.11 -9.68 1.95
N THR A 70 -23.16 -9.96 2.82
CA THR A 70 -23.19 -9.50 4.20
C THR A 70 -23.31 -7.99 4.19
N ALA A 71 -24.28 -7.45 4.94
CA ALA A 71 -24.46 -6.01 5.05
C ALA A 71 -23.15 -5.36 5.52
N CYS A 72 -22.85 -4.17 5.00
CA CYS A 72 -21.63 -3.46 5.36
C CYS A 72 -21.53 -3.30 6.87
N PRO A 73 -20.42 -3.74 7.49
CA PRO A 73 -20.22 -3.59 8.92
C PRO A 73 -20.24 -2.09 9.30
N LYS A 74 -21.00 -1.73 10.33
CA LYS A 74 -21.10 -0.35 10.80
C LYS A 74 -19.99 -0.02 11.81
N PHE A 75 -19.55 1.23 11.81
CA PHE A 75 -18.65 1.80 12.81
C PHE A 75 -19.21 3.14 13.28
N ASN A 76 -18.93 3.49 14.54
CA ASN A 76 -19.21 4.80 15.10
C ASN A 76 -18.30 5.86 14.46
N ALA A 77 -18.66 7.13 14.63
CA ALA A 77 -17.73 8.22 14.32
C ALA A 77 -16.46 8.10 15.17
N GLY A 78 -15.34 8.56 14.62
CA GLY A 78 -14.05 8.51 15.30
C GLY A 78 -14.08 9.32 16.59
N VAL A 79 -13.64 8.68 17.68
CA VAL A 79 -13.45 9.32 18.98
C VAL A 79 -11.96 9.62 19.14
N ALA A 80 -11.62 10.85 19.51
CA ALA A 80 -10.24 11.20 19.86
C ALA A 80 -9.84 10.43 21.13
N SER A 81 -8.94 9.45 21.00
CA SER A 81 -8.41 8.66 22.11
C SER A 81 -7.22 9.33 22.80
N GLY A 82 -6.54 10.25 22.10
CA GLY A 82 -5.50 11.10 22.65
C GLY A 82 -4.69 11.80 21.55
N ARG A 83 -3.51 12.31 21.91
CA ARG A 83 -2.60 12.98 20.96
C ARG A 83 -1.22 12.36 21.09
N VAL A 84 -0.57 12.14 19.96
CA VAL A 84 0.80 11.64 19.95
C VAL A 84 1.71 12.63 20.69
N ALA A 85 2.31 12.16 21.78
CA ALA A 85 3.04 13.00 22.73
C ALA A 85 4.45 13.35 22.22
N SER A 86 5.08 12.44 21.49
CA SER A 86 6.43 12.63 20.95
C SER A 86 6.44 13.69 19.85
N ARG A 87 7.43 14.58 19.88
CA ARG A 87 7.69 15.54 18.80
C ARG A 87 8.49 14.93 17.65
N ASP A 88 9.08 13.75 17.88
CA ASP A 88 9.80 12.99 16.85
C ASP A 88 8.83 12.31 15.88
N ILE A 89 7.52 12.41 16.10
CA ILE A 89 6.46 11.81 15.28
C ILE A 89 5.61 12.96 14.74
N ASP A 90 6.04 13.54 13.62
CA ASP A 90 5.38 14.69 12.98
C ASP A 90 5.07 14.51 11.50
N GLU A 91 5.45 13.37 10.91
CA GLU A 91 5.27 13.03 9.49
C GLU A 91 4.71 11.59 9.39
N THR A 92 3.73 11.25 10.26
CA THR A 92 3.21 9.88 10.37
C THR A 92 2.52 9.42 9.09
N SER A 93 3.04 8.37 8.47
CA SER A 93 2.48 7.81 7.23
C SER A 93 1.86 6.42 7.43
N GLY A 94 2.53 5.50 8.15
CA GLY A 94 2.01 4.16 8.45
C GLY A 94 1.57 3.92 9.90
N LEU A 95 0.59 3.03 10.11
CA LEU A 95 0.12 2.58 11.43
C LEU A 95 -0.30 1.11 11.41
N VAL A 96 0.19 0.33 12.37
CA VAL A 96 -0.31 -1.04 12.60
C VAL A 96 -0.35 -1.39 14.09
N ALA A 97 -1.41 -2.08 14.53
CA ALA A 97 -1.46 -2.59 15.91
C ALA A 97 -0.52 -3.79 16.10
N SER A 98 0.16 -3.79 17.25
CA SER A 98 1.00 -4.90 17.68
C SER A 98 0.21 -6.20 17.79
N ARG A 99 0.86 -7.32 17.43
CA ARG A 99 0.31 -8.67 17.67
C ARG A 99 0.92 -9.35 18.87
N ARG A 100 2.03 -8.79 19.38
CA ARG A 100 2.77 -9.32 20.51
C ARG A 100 2.51 -8.58 21.83
N HIS A 101 2.11 -7.30 21.76
CA HIS A 101 1.91 -6.42 22.91
C HIS A 101 0.51 -5.83 22.86
N ALA A 102 -0.24 -5.99 23.95
CA ALA A 102 -1.54 -5.35 24.08
C ALA A 102 -1.37 -3.82 24.11
N ASP A 103 -2.33 -3.10 23.52
CA ASP A 103 -2.38 -1.64 23.54
C ASP A 103 -1.10 -0.95 23.01
N VAL A 104 -0.50 -1.53 21.97
CA VAL A 104 0.62 -0.94 21.24
C VAL A 104 0.26 -0.75 19.77
N LEU A 105 0.52 0.45 19.27
CA LEU A 105 0.50 0.83 17.86
C LEU A 105 1.93 1.12 17.41
N TRP A 106 2.32 0.55 16.29
CA TRP A 106 3.58 0.84 15.61
C TRP A 106 3.35 1.91 14.55
N LEU A 107 4.17 2.95 14.58
CA LEU A 107 4.17 4.05 13.63
C LEU A 107 5.55 4.23 13.01
N HIS A 108 5.62 4.90 11.87
CA HIS A 108 6.84 5.50 11.35
C HIS A 108 6.51 6.85 10.70
N ASN A 109 7.54 7.67 10.51
CA ASN A 109 7.44 8.84 9.67
C ASN A 109 7.82 8.51 8.22
N ASP A 110 7.39 9.34 7.26
CA ASP A 110 7.89 9.32 5.88
C ASP A 110 9.06 10.33 5.69
N SER A 111 8.76 11.60 5.46
CA SER A 111 9.61 12.58 4.82
C SER A 111 10.57 13.22 5.82
N GLY A 112 11.87 13.09 5.54
CA GLY A 112 12.91 13.80 6.31
C GLY A 112 13.29 13.15 7.65
N ASP A 113 12.78 11.96 7.96
CA ASP A 113 13.20 11.18 9.13
C ASP A 113 14.22 10.08 8.78
N GLY A 114 14.83 9.48 9.80
CA GLY A 114 15.68 8.30 9.67
C GLY A 114 14.88 6.99 9.68
N ALA A 115 15.55 5.87 9.37
CA ALA A 115 14.95 4.54 9.42
C ALA A 115 14.67 4.10 10.87
N ARG A 116 13.51 4.49 11.40
CA ARG A 116 13.06 4.15 12.76
C ARG A 116 11.55 3.97 12.83
N VAL A 117 11.12 3.13 13.77
CA VAL A 117 9.71 2.94 14.12
C VAL A 117 9.47 3.34 15.56
N PHE A 118 8.25 3.75 15.85
CA PHE A 118 7.80 4.21 17.15
C PHE A 118 6.73 3.26 17.68
N ALA A 119 6.84 2.88 18.96
CA ALA A 119 5.74 2.28 19.69
C ALA A 119 4.99 3.38 20.43
N VAL A 120 3.67 3.44 20.27
CA VAL A 120 2.79 4.30 21.06
C VAL A 120 1.63 3.51 21.62
N ASP A 121 1.03 3.97 22.72
CA ASP A 121 -0.27 3.45 23.15
C ASP A 121 -1.43 4.10 22.34
N PRO A 122 -2.67 3.60 22.42
CA PRO A 122 -3.82 4.22 21.76
C PRO A 122 -4.15 5.66 22.22
N ALA A 123 -3.60 6.12 23.35
CA ALA A 123 -3.71 7.51 23.79
C ALA A 123 -2.62 8.42 23.20
N GLY A 124 -1.66 7.85 22.46
CA GLY A 124 -0.55 8.56 21.83
C GLY A 124 0.68 8.72 22.74
N THR A 125 0.72 8.07 23.89
CA THR A 125 1.92 8.05 24.75
C THR A 125 3.04 7.29 24.04
N LEU A 126 4.25 7.87 24.03
CA LEU A 126 5.41 7.19 23.48
C LEU A 126 5.86 6.05 24.40
N LEU A 127 5.93 4.83 23.86
CA LEU A 127 6.41 3.64 24.55
C LEU A 127 7.81 3.21 24.08
N GLY A 128 8.23 3.59 22.88
CA GLY A 128 9.58 3.29 22.43
C GLY A 128 9.95 3.81 21.05
N ILE A 129 11.26 3.83 20.80
CA ILE A 129 11.87 4.24 19.53
C ILE A 129 12.89 3.18 19.14
N PHE A 130 12.69 2.55 17.99
CA PHE A 130 13.57 1.49 17.50
C PHE A 130 14.12 1.82 16.12
N THR A 131 15.43 1.76 15.96
CA THR A 131 16.10 2.15 14.72
C THR A 131 16.57 0.95 13.89
N LEU A 132 16.72 1.17 12.59
CA LEU A 132 17.29 0.25 11.62
C LEU A 132 18.60 0.87 11.09
N PRO A 133 19.73 0.72 11.80
CA PRO A 133 20.94 1.53 11.56
C PRO A 133 21.61 1.30 10.19
N THR A 134 21.30 0.18 9.52
CA THR A 134 21.84 -0.14 8.18
C THR A 134 20.86 0.19 7.05
N VAL A 135 19.76 0.86 7.36
CA VAL A 135 18.70 1.22 6.41
C VAL A 135 18.68 2.73 6.24
N GLU A 136 18.59 3.16 5.00
CA GLU A 136 18.25 4.53 4.62
C GLU A 136 16.75 4.55 4.33
N ALA A 137 16.01 5.46 4.96
CA ALA A 137 14.61 5.69 4.67
C ALA A 137 14.52 6.65 3.48
N ILE A 138 14.27 6.12 2.29
CA ILE A 138 14.22 6.93 1.06
C ILE A 138 12.84 7.55 0.90
N ASP A 139 11.80 6.71 0.93
CA ASP A 139 10.40 7.10 0.75
C ASP A 139 9.52 6.05 1.45
N TRP A 140 9.51 6.11 2.79
CA TRP A 140 8.78 5.15 3.64
C TRP A 140 7.31 5.54 3.71
N GLU A 141 6.42 4.60 3.41
CA GLU A 141 5.00 4.93 3.22
C GLU A 141 4.09 4.21 4.21
N ASP A 142 4.27 2.90 4.37
CA ASP A 142 3.33 2.12 5.16
C ASP A 142 4.02 0.99 5.95
N ILE A 143 3.33 0.50 6.98
CA ILE A 143 3.80 -0.54 7.88
C ILE A 143 2.69 -1.56 8.14
N ALA A 144 3.06 -2.84 8.13
CA ALA A 144 2.14 -3.93 8.41
C ALA A 144 2.74 -4.94 9.39
N VAL A 145 1.89 -5.81 9.95
CA VAL A 145 2.31 -6.98 10.74
C VAL A 145 1.87 -8.24 10.03
N GLY A 146 2.78 -9.20 9.90
CA GLY A 146 2.50 -10.47 9.25
C GLY A 146 3.35 -11.63 9.76
N PRO A 147 3.22 -12.81 9.13
CA PRO A 147 4.06 -13.96 9.42
C PRO A 147 5.50 -13.74 8.94
N GLY A 148 6.40 -14.65 9.26
CA GLY A 148 7.76 -14.60 8.73
C GLY A 148 8.42 -15.98 8.77
N PRO A 149 9.76 -16.07 8.69
CA PRO A 149 10.46 -17.34 8.61
C PRO A 149 10.24 -18.23 9.84
N ARG A 150 9.85 -17.66 10.98
CA ARG A 150 9.47 -18.41 12.18
C ARG A 150 7.98 -18.28 12.46
N ALA A 151 7.27 -19.41 12.45
CA ALA A 151 5.82 -19.46 12.66
C ALA A 151 5.36 -19.02 14.06
N ASP A 152 6.25 -19.03 15.06
CA ASP A 152 5.99 -18.61 16.45
C ASP A 152 6.21 -17.10 16.67
N GLN A 153 6.49 -16.33 15.62
CA GLN A 153 6.80 -14.91 15.70
C GLN A 153 5.93 -14.09 14.74
N SER A 154 5.60 -12.88 15.19
CA SER A 154 5.05 -11.83 14.34
C SER A 154 6.17 -10.91 13.89
N TYR A 155 6.03 -10.40 12.67
CA TYR A 155 7.06 -9.58 12.02
C TYR A 155 6.46 -8.25 11.60
N LEU A 156 7.20 -7.17 11.82
CA LEU A 156 6.92 -5.87 11.22
C LEU A 156 7.46 -5.88 9.78
N TYR A 157 6.63 -5.40 8.87
CA TYR A 157 6.93 -5.15 7.47
C TYR A 157 6.89 -3.64 7.27
N ILE A 158 8.02 -3.05 6.89
CA ILE A 158 8.16 -1.60 6.70
C ILE A 158 8.42 -1.34 5.22
N ALA A 159 7.62 -0.45 4.62
CA ALA A 159 7.59 -0.26 3.19
C ALA A 159 8.27 1.03 2.75
N ASP A 160 9.42 0.90 2.10
CA ASP A 160 10.10 1.97 1.38
C ASP A 160 9.74 1.88 -0.09
N ILE A 161 8.50 2.28 -0.39
CA ILE A 161 7.79 2.00 -1.65
C ILE A 161 7.31 3.24 -2.40
N GLY A 162 7.43 4.42 -1.79
CA GLY A 162 7.18 5.70 -2.44
C GLY A 162 8.16 5.95 -3.59
N ASP A 163 7.69 6.66 -4.60
CA ASP A 163 8.49 7.17 -5.70
C ASP A 163 7.71 8.22 -6.50
N ASN A 164 7.36 9.36 -5.90
CA ASN A 164 6.51 10.36 -6.60
C ASN A 164 7.11 10.79 -7.96
N GLY A 165 8.46 10.77 -8.05
CA GLY A 165 9.21 11.08 -9.27
C GLY A 165 9.31 9.94 -10.28
N ARG A 166 8.93 8.70 -9.92
CA ARG A 166 9.07 7.47 -10.70
C ARG A 166 10.50 7.22 -11.21
N ARG A 167 11.48 7.39 -10.32
CA ARG A 167 12.92 7.37 -10.64
C ARG A 167 13.62 6.12 -10.11
N ARG A 168 13.01 5.33 -9.23
CA ARG A 168 13.59 4.15 -8.56
C ARG A 168 13.63 2.92 -9.48
N LYS A 169 14.35 3.02 -10.60
CA LYS A 169 14.49 1.94 -11.62
C LYS A 169 15.10 0.65 -11.08
N GLU A 170 15.89 0.74 -10.02
CA GLU A 170 16.51 -0.42 -9.37
C GLU A 170 15.54 -1.19 -8.46
N GLY A 171 14.37 -0.63 -8.20
CA GLY A 171 13.33 -1.19 -7.33
C GLY A 171 13.12 -0.38 -6.05
N VAL A 172 12.06 -0.77 -5.35
CA VAL A 172 11.67 -0.33 -4.00
C VAL A 172 12.09 -1.38 -2.98
N PHE A 173 11.92 -1.10 -1.68
CA PHE A 173 12.30 -2.03 -0.63
C PHE A 173 11.16 -2.34 0.34
N LEU A 174 11.09 -3.60 0.76
CA LEU A 174 10.39 -4.01 1.98
C LEU A 174 11.42 -4.52 2.98
N TYR A 175 11.26 -4.11 4.23
CA TYR A 175 12.07 -4.56 5.35
C TYR A 175 11.21 -5.42 6.27
N ARG A 176 11.70 -6.60 6.64
CA ARG A 176 11.03 -7.48 7.60
C ARG A 176 11.92 -7.69 8.82
N VAL A 177 11.36 -7.44 10.01
CA VAL A 177 12.02 -7.68 11.29
C VAL A 177 11.06 -8.36 12.26
N PRO A 178 11.54 -9.21 13.17
CA PRO A 178 10.70 -9.68 14.27
C PRO A 178 10.18 -8.48 15.06
N GLU A 179 8.92 -8.57 15.48
CA GLU A 179 8.35 -7.60 16.40
C GLU A 179 9.16 -7.62 17.72
N PRO A 180 9.79 -6.50 18.12
CA PRO A 180 10.73 -6.51 19.23
C PRO A 180 9.99 -6.74 20.56
N PRO A 181 10.63 -7.34 21.57
CA PRO A 181 10.09 -7.27 22.92
C PRO A 181 10.00 -5.81 23.37
N LEU A 182 8.87 -5.45 23.98
CA LEU A 182 8.64 -4.12 24.52
C LEU A 182 8.46 -4.23 26.03
N THR A 183 9.49 -3.85 26.77
CA THR A 183 9.42 -3.64 28.22
C THR A 183 9.62 -2.17 28.47
N ALA A 184 8.55 -1.40 28.32
CA ALA A 184 8.54 0.05 28.49
C ALA A 184 7.51 0.46 29.53
N THR A 185 7.74 1.59 30.16
CA THR A 185 6.72 2.34 30.90
C THR A 185 6.52 3.69 30.20
N PRO A 186 5.37 4.36 30.35
CA PRO A 186 5.17 5.72 29.85
C PRO A 186 6.30 6.70 30.25
N GLU A 187 6.92 6.48 31.41
CA GLU A 187 8.00 7.32 31.95
C GLU A 187 9.36 7.02 31.33
N GLU A 188 9.59 5.77 30.88
CA GLU A 188 10.85 5.31 30.31
C GLU A 188 10.60 4.57 28.98
N PRO A 189 10.48 5.31 27.86
CA PRO A 189 10.31 4.70 26.54
C PRO A 189 11.50 3.82 26.17
N ALA A 190 11.23 2.63 25.67
CA ALA A 190 12.25 1.70 25.22
C ALA A 190 13.06 2.28 24.05
N ARG A 191 14.36 1.95 23.98
CA ARG A 191 15.24 2.33 22.87
C ARG A 191 16.06 1.13 22.43
N GLY A 192 16.22 0.95 21.13
CA GLY A 192 17.01 -0.15 20.61
C GLY A 192 17.13 -0.18 19.10
N HIS A 193 17.74 -1.25 18.60
CA HIS A 193 17.83 -1.54 17.18
C HIS A 193 16.92 -2.71 16.84
N LEU A 194 16.16 -2.59 15.74
CA LEU A 194 15.36 -3.71 15.22
C LEU A 194 16.27 -4.73 14.54
N GLY A 195 16.03 -6.01 14.80
CA GLY A 195 16.72 -7.09 14.10
C GLY A 195 16.43 -8.48 14.65
N PRO A 196 16.90 -9.53 13.97
CA PRO A 196 17.60 -9.50 12.69
C PRO A 196 16.75 -8.95 11.54
N LEU A 197 17.39 -8.24 10.61
CA LEU A 197 16.76 -7.56 9.48
C LEU A 197 16.83 -8.41 8.21
N GLU A 198 15.68 -8.65 7.59
CA GLU A 198 15.57 -9.10 6.21
C GLU A 198 15.24 -7.92 5.30
N ARG A 199 15.94 -7.82 4.17
CA ARG A 199 15.73 -6.76 3.16
C ARG A 199 15.34 -7.40 1.83
N PHE A 200 14.24 -6.95 1.27
CA PHE A 200 13.70 -7.39 0.00
C PHE A 200 13.70 -6.22 -0.99
N ARG A 201 14.42 -6.36 -2.10
CA ARG A 201 14.34 -5.42 -3.21
C ARG A 201 13.29 -5.91 -4.20
N LEU A 202 12.31 -5.07 -4.50
CA LEU A 202 11.18 -5.39 -5.36
C LEU A 202 11.17 -4.49 -6.58
N ARG A 203 11.01 -5.08 -7.77
CA ARG A 203 10.84 -4.33 -9.02
C ARG A 203 9.42 -4.45 -9.52
N TYR A 204 8.86 -3.35 -10.01
CA TYR A 204 7.64 -3.38 -10.78
C TYR A 204 7.93 -3.91 -12.20
N PRO A 205 7.04 -4.73 -12.79
CA PRO A 205 7.27 -5.36 -14.09
C PRO A 205 7.26 -4.38 -15.26
N ASP A 206 6.65 -3.21 -15.10
CA ASP A 206 6.44 -2.21 -16.16
C ASP A 206 7.03 -0.83 -15.83
N GLY A 207 8.03 -0.80 -14.95
CA GLY A 207 8.77 0.39 -14.55
C GLY A 207 8.29 1.00 -13.23
N PRO A 208 8.98 2.04 -12.72
CA PRO A 208 8.74 2.55 -11.38
C PRO A 208 7.32 3.11 -11.17
N HIS A 209 6.74 2.81 -10.01
CA HIS A 209 5.48 3.37 -9.53
C HIS A 209 5.65 3.95 -8.13
N ASP A 210 4.81 4.94 -7.86
CA ASP A 210 4.58 5.55 -6.55
C ASP A 210 3.48 4.73 -5.85
N ALA A 211 3.79 4.09 -4.73
CA ALA A 211 2.86 3.25 -3.99
C ALA A 211 2.94 3.56 -2.51
N GLU A 212 1.78 3.64 -1.85
CA GLU A 212 1.69 4.21 -0.50
C GLU A 212 0.74 3.41 0.38
N THR A 213 0.59 2.13 0.08
CA THR A 213 -0.23 1.24 0.88
C THR A 213 0.37 -0.14 0.81
N LEU A 214 0.65 -0.71 1.98
CA LEU A 214 1.16 -2.05 2.16
C LEU A 214 0.09 -2.90 2.83
N LEU A 215 -0.20 -4.07 2.25
CA LEU A 215 -1.09 -5.05 2.84
C LEU A 215 -0.35 -6.38 2.91
N VAL A 216 -0.33 -6.99 4.10
CA VAL A 216 0.30 -8.29 4.32
C VAL A 216 -0.76 -9.27 4.83
N ASP A 217 -0.92 -10.38 4.14
CA ASP A 217 -1.83 -11.43 4.56
C ASP A 217 -1.30 -12.10 5.84
N PRO A 218 -2.05 -12.08 6.96
CA PRO A 218 -1.59 -12.63 8.22
C PRO A 218 -1.45 -14.16 8.19
N THR A 219 -2.07 -14.83 7.22
CA THR A 219 -2.10 -16.30 7.10
C THR A 219 -1.09 -16.81 6.08
N THR A 220 -1.03 -16.17 4.91
CA THR A 220 -0.21 -16.67 3.79
C THR A 220 1.13 -15.94 3.65
N GLY A 221 1.26 -14.73 4.20
CA GLY A 221 2.41 -13.86 3.96
C GLY A 221 2.41 -13.20 2.58
N GLU A 222 1.31 -13.32 1.83
CA GLU A 222 1.10 -12.58 0.57
C GLU A 222 1.20 -11.09 0.83
N VAL A 223 2.02 -10.42 0.04
CA VAL A 223 2.20 -8.98 0.11
C VAL A 223 1.53 -8.35 -1.09
N VAL A 224 0.71 -7.33 -0.85
CA VAL A 224 0.05 -6.51 -1.86
C VAL A 224 0.42 -5.05 -1.61
N VAL A 225 0.76 -4.33 -2.67
CA VAL A 225 0.96 -2.87 -2.64
C VAL A 225 0.01 -2.18 -3.61
N LEU A 226 -0.51 -1.02 -3.21
CA LEU A 226 -1.41 -0.20 -4.03
C LEU A 226 -0.74 1.11 -4.42
N THR A 227 -0.82 1.46 -5.70
CA THR A 227 -0.22 2.71 -6.18
C THR A 227 -1.03 3.95 -5.81
N LYS A 228 -0.33 5.04 -5.46
CA LYS A 228 -0.94 6.37 -5.35
C LYS A 228 -0.86 7.07 -6.71
N ALA A 229 -1.99 7.15 -7.41
CA ALA A 229 -2.02 7.68 -8.77
C ALA A 229 -3.02 8.84 -8.91
N LEU A 230 -2.52 10.07 -8.94
CA LEU A 230 -3.36 11.25 -9.20
C LEU A 230 -4.02 11.14 -10.59
N PHE A 231 -5.34 11.35 -10.61
CA PHE A 231 -6.19 11.31 -11.82
C PHE A 231 -6.19 9.98 -12.59
N ARG A 232 -5.69 8.90 -11.98
CA ARG A 232 -5.70 7.55 -12.56
C ARG A 232 -6.21 6.56 -11.53
N THR A 233 -6.64 5.39 -12.01
CA THR A 233 -6.99 4.28 -11.13
C THR A 233 -5.73 3.72 -10.47
N PRO A 234 -5.72 3.50 -9.14
CA PRO A 234 -4.66 2.76 -8.46
C PRO A 234 -4.43 1.39 -9.09
N ARG A 235 -3.20 0.90 -9.02
CA ARG A 235 -2.83 -0.42 -9.54
C ARG A 235 -2.46 -1.34 -8.39
N ILE A 236 -2.73 -2.62 -8.58
CA ILE A 236 -2.48 -3.66 -7.59
C ILE A 236 -1.22 -4.41 -8.04
N PHE A 237 -0.21 -4.44 -7.17
CA PHE A 237 0.99 -5.25 -7.37
C PHE A 237 1.17 -6.18 -6.18
N TYR A 238 1.71 -7.38 -6.40
CA TYR A 238 1.80 -8.37 -5.34
C TYR A 238 2.97 -9.32 -5.48
N VAL A 239 3.33 -9.97 -4.38
CA VAL A 239 4.20 -11.15 -4.34
C VAL A 239 3.59 -12.17 -3.37
N ASP A 240 3.59 -13.44 -3.76
CA ASP A 240 2.98 -14.51 -2.97
C ASP A 240 3.68 -14.71 -1.61
N VAL A 241 5.01 -14.69 -1.62
CA VAL A 241 5.84 -14.83 -0.42
C VAL A 241 7.13 -14.04 -0.61
N LEU A 242 7.62 -13.41 0.44
CA LEU A 242 8.96 -12.83 0.51
C LEU A 242 9.96 -13.84 1.11
N ASP A 243 10.57 -14.62 0.22
CA ASP A 243 11.57 -15.66 0.54
C ASP A 243 12.96 -15.38 -0.06
N LYS A 244 13.07 -14.40 -0.97
CA LYS A 244 14.31 -14.07 -1.69
C LYS A 244 14.62 -12.58 -1.60
N PRO A 245 15.89 -12.18 -1.37
CA PRO A 245 16.26 -10.76 -1.27
C PRO A 245 15.96 -9.90 -2.52
N LEU A 246 15.78 -10.53 -3.68
CA LEU A 246 15.37 -9.88 -4.92
C LEU A 246 14.14 -10.60 -5.48
N ALA A 247 13.09 -9.84 -5.72
CA ALA A 247 11.89 -10.31 -6.40
C ALA A 247 11.32 -9.23 -7.34
N THR A 248 10.42 -9.65 -8.22
CA THR A 248 9.65 -8.76 -9.09
C THR A 248 8.20 -8.89 -8.68
N PHE A 249 7.51 -7.78 -8.53
CA PHE A 249 6.07 -7.79 -8.34
C PHE A 249 5.38 -8.44 -9.55
N GLU A 250 4.32 -9.16 -9.26
CA GLU A 250 3.32 -9.56 -10.25
C GLU A 250 2.15 -8.56 -10.25
N GLY A 251 1.23 -8.75 -11.19
CA GLY A 251 0.03 -7.93 -11.35
C GLY A 251 0.29 -6.67 -12.18
N GLY A 252 -0.21 -5.54 -11.69
CA GLY A 252 -0.22 -4.26 -12.39
C GLY A 252 -1.54 -3.97 -13.08
N GLU A 253 -2.60 -4.75 -12.86
CA GLU A 253 -3.93 -4.36 -13.28
C GLU A 253 -4.44 -3.16 -12.47
N PRO A 254 -5.26 -2.28 -13.08
CA PRO A 254 -6.01 -1.27 -12.34
C PRO A 254 -6.98 -1.92 -11.35
N LEU A 255 -7.15 -1.30 -10.18
CA LEU A 255 -8.16 -1.67 -9.20
C LEU A 255 -9.57 -1.50 -9.80
N ASP A 256 -10.46 -2.47 -9.60
CA ASP A 256 -11.82 -2.43 -10.11
C ASP A 256 -12.72 -1.51 -9.25
N LEU A 257 -12.59 -0.21 -9.49
CA LEU A 257 -13.33 0.83 -8.76
C LEU A 257 -14.84 0.72 -8.96
N GLU A 258 -15.29 0.24 -10.13
CA GLU A 258 -16.71 0.03 -10.41
C GLU A 258 -17.25 -1.13 -9.57
N ALA A 259 -16.58 -2.28 -9.55
CA ALA A 259 -16.97 -3.41 -8.71
C ALA A 259 -16.94 -3.04 -7.22
N ALA A 260 -15.96 -2.23 -6.81
CA ALA A 260 -15.86 -1.68 -5.47
C ALA A 260 -16.99 -0.70 -5.11
N GLY A 261 -17.65 -0.11 -6.12
CA GLY A 261 -18.64 0.96 -5.92
C GLY A 261 -18.00 2.28 -5.46
N ILE A 262 -16.75 2.52 -5.86
CA ILE A 262 -15.95 3.68 -5.47
C ILE A 262 -15.72 4.55 -6.71
N ARG A 263 -15.97 5.86 -6.61
CA ARG A 263 -15.78 6.76 -7.76
C ARG A 263 -14.32 7.09 -8.04
N ALA A 264 -13.53 7.27 -6.98
CA ALA A 264 -12.11 7.57 -7.02
C ALA A 264 -11.48 7.12 -5.70
N LEU A 265 -10.26 6.59 -5.79
CA LEU A 265 -9.47 6.15 -4.66
C LEU A 265 -8.04 6.65 -4.87
N LEU A 266 -7.45 7.21 -3.82
CA LEU A 266 -6.04 7.61 -3.79
C LEU A 266 -5.45 6.98 -2.52
N PRO A 267 -4.98 5.72 -2.58
CA PRO A 267 -4.50 4.99 -1.42
C PRO A 267 -3.36 5.74 -0.74
N THR A 268 -3.45 5.90 0.59
CA THR A 268 -2.42 6.50 1.44
C THR A 268 -2.05 5.63 2.63
N GLY A 269 -2.69 4.46 2.76
CA GLY A 269 -2.42 3.50 3.83
C GLY A 269 -3.50 2.43 3.89
N GLY A 270 -3.18 1.30 4.51
CA GLY A 270 -4.11 0.20 4.67
C GLY A 270 -3.64 -0.87 5.64
N ASP A 271 -4.55 -1.78 5.98
CA ASP A 271 -4.22 -2.90 6.87
C ASP A 271 -5.12 -4.10 6.60
N VAL A 272 -4.67 -5.27 7.04
CA VAL A 272 -5.41 -6.53 7.00
C VAL A 272 -5.68 -6.99 8.43
N SER A 273 -6.97 -7.18 8.76
CA SER A 273 -7.40 -7.63 10.09
C SER A 273 -6.72 -8.95 10.48
N ALA A 274 -6.61 -9.20 11.78
CA ALA A 274 -5.82 -10.32 12.29
C ALA A 274 -6.25 -11.72 11.81
N ASP A 275 -7.54 -11.87 11.53
CA ASP A 275 -8.12 -13.11 10.99
C ASP A 275 -8.10 -13.16 9.44
N GLY A 276 -7.55 -12.14 8.79
CA GLY A 276 -7.45 -12.01 7.35
C GLY A 276 -8.78 -11.70 6.65
N ARG A 277 -9.90 -11.57 7.34
CA ARG A 277 -11.22 -11.46 6.70
C ARG A 277 -11.56 -10.05 6.21
N TRP A 278 -10.87 -9.05 6.73
CA TRP A 278 -11.14 -7.65 6.40
C TRP A 278 -9.89 -6.95 5.91
N VAL A 279 -10.07 -6.15 4.87
CA VAL A 279 -9.03 -5.32 4.27
C VAL A 279 -9.50 -3.87 4.32
N LEU A 280 -8.69 -3.01 4.92
CA LEU A 280 -8.96 -1.60 5.10
C LEU A 280 -8.00 -0.83 4.21
N VAL A 281 -8.53 0.10 3.40
CA VAL A 281 -7.71 1.03 2.62
C VAL A 281 -8.27 2.43 2.81
N ARG A 282 -7.40 3.37 3.17
CA ARG A 282 -7.77 4.78 3.24
C ARG A 282 -7.28 5.58 2.05
N SER A 283 -7.92 6.72 1.88
CA SER A 283 -7.41 7.90 1.21
C SER A 283 -7.43 9.05 2.23
N TYR A 284 -6.93 10.22 1.82
CA TYR A 284 -6.88 11.42 2.67
C TYR A 284 -8.17 11.75 3.45
N ARG A 285 -9.36 11.53 2.87
CA ARG A 285 -10.66 11.92 3.45
C ARG A 285 -11.73 10.83 3.44
N SER A 286 -11.36 9.60 3.13
CA SER A 286 -12.29 8.48 3.03
C SER A 286 -11.57 7.19 3.31
N ALA A 287 -12.23 6.20 3.91
CA ALA A 287 -11.71 4.85 3.98
C ALA A 287 -12.77 3.84 3.57
N TYR A 288 -12.30 2.69 3.11
CA TYR A 288 -13.11 1.63 2.56
C TYR A 288 -12.66 0.29 3.13
N LEU A 289 -13.64 -0.53 3.45
CA LEU A 289 -13.48 -1.86 4.02
C LEU A 289 -13.96 -2.89 3.01
N TRP A 290 -13.12 -3.86 2.68
CA TRP A 290 -13.50 -5.02 1.89
C TRP A 290 -13.58 -6.26 2.79
N GLN A 291 -14.55 -7.11 2.49
CA GLN A 291 -14.64 -8.43 3.09
C GLN A 291 -13.98 -9.46 2.16
N ARG A 292 -13.03 -10.21 2.70
CA ARG A 292 -12.39 -11.33 2.03
C ARG A 292 -13.19 -12.60 2.26
N ALA A 293 -13.52 -13.30 1.18
CA ALA A 293 -14.11 -14.63 1.28
C ALA A 293 -13.08 -15.64 1.77
N GLU A 294 -13.55 -16.73 2.38
CA GLU A 294 -12.67 -17.83 2.81
C GLU A 294 -11.89 -18.40 1.61
N GLY A 295 -10.58 -18.56 1.77
CA GLY A 295 -9.68 -19.05 0.71
C GLY A 295 -9.42 -18.05 -0.44
N GLN A 296 -10.04 -16.87 -0.46
CA GLN A 296 -9.75 -15.83 -1.43
C GLN A 296 -8.35 -15.24 -1.17
N ARG A 297 -7.54 -15.08 -2.22
CA ARG A 297 -6.24 -14.41 -2.14
C ARG A 297 -6.44 -12.92 -1.79
N LEU A 298 -5.50 -12.34 -1.05
CA LEU A 298 -5.61 -10.95 -0.60
C LEU A 298 -5.77 -9.98 -1.78
N ARG A 299 -4.98 -10.13 -2.84
CA ARG A 299 -5.04 -9.30 -4.06
C ARG A 299 -6.39 -9.33 -4.79
N ASP A 300 -7.16 -10.41 -4.64
CA ASP A 300 -8.42 -10.59 -5.35
C ASP A 300 -9.61 -9.91 -4.64
N VAL A 301 -9.41 -9.44 -3.40
CA VAL A 301 -10.46 -8.81 -2.59
C VAL A 301 -11.05 -7.57 -3.29
N PHE A 302 -10.23 -6.87 -4.06
CA PHE A 302 -10.58 -5.61 -4.72
C PHE A 302 -11.51 -5.78 -5.93
N ARG A 303 -11.84 -7.02 -6.31
CA ARG A 303 -12.89 -7.32 -7.31
C ARG A 303 -14.29 -7.40 -6.70
N SER A 304 -14.42 -7.06 -5.42
CA SER A 304 -15.67 -7.10 -4.66
C SER A 304 -16.09 -5.70 -4.19
N ARG A 305 -17.34 -5.59 -3.72
CA ARG A 305 -17.90 -4.31 -3.25
C ARG A 305 -17.21 -3.89 -1.97
N ALA A 306 -16.81 -2.62 -1.91
CA ALA A 306 -16.30 -2.02 -0.70
C ALA A 306 -17.42 -1.43 0.16
N CYS A 307 -17.15 -1.36 1.47
CA CYS A 307 -17.99 -0.69 2.44
C CYS A 307 -17.31 0.61 2.88
N PRO A 308 -17.94 1.79 2.69
CA PRO A 308 -17.37 3.02 3.23
C PRO A 308 -17.37 2.95 4.75
N VAL A 309 -16.27 3.37 5.37
CA VAL A 309 -16.13 3.48 6.82
C VAL A 309 -15.74 4.90 7.21
N PRO A 310 -16.16 5.39 8.39
CA PRO A 310 -15.90 6.76 8.81
C PRO A 310 -14.41 7.02 9.02
N VAL A 311 -13.97 8.22 8.66
CA VAL A 311 -12.68 8.79 9.08
C VAL A 311 -12.94 10.22 9.56
N ALA A 312 -12.20 10.66 10.57
CA ALA A 312 -12.24 12.02 11.07
C ALA A 312 -11.69 13.00 10.02
N ALA A 313 -12.00 14.28 10.19
CA ALA A 313 -11.39 15.32 9.38
C ALA A 313 -9.94 15.53 9.82
N GLU A 314 -9.02 14.89 9.12
CA GLU A 314 -7.58 14.93 9.39
C GLU A 314 -6.86 15.79 8.35
N VAL A 315 -5.80 16.48 8.77
CA VAL A 315 -4.87 17.16 7.85
C VAL A 315 -3.89 16.09 7.38
N GLN A 316 -3.85 15.79 6.07
CA GLN A 316 -3.03 14.70 5.53
C GLN A 316 -3.25 13.38 6.29
N GLY A 317 -4.46 12.84 6.15
CA GLY A 317 -4.79 11.54 6.73
C GLY A 317 -4.16 10.39 5.94
N GLU A 318 -3.12 9.78 6.50
CA GLU A 318 -2.32 8.73 5.84
C GLU A 318 -2.33 7.40 6.59
N ALA A 319 -2.21 7.42 7.92
CA ALA A 319 -2.10 6.18 8.66
C ALA A 319 -3.47 5.61 9.04
N ILE A 320 -3.71 4.31 8.77
CA ILE A 320 -4.90 3.58 9.21
C ILE A 320 -4.53 2.13 9.52
N GLY A 321 -5.08 1.57 10.61
CA GLY A 321 -4.80 0.18 10.96
C GLY A 321 -5.86 -0.39 11.91
N PHE A 322 -6.11 -1.69 11.81
CA PHE A 322 -7.04 -2.36 12.71
C PHE A 322 -6.50 -2.37 14.15
N SER A 323 -7.42 -2.43 15.12
CA SER A 323 -7.06 -2.88 16.47
C SER A 323 -6.54 -4.32 16.43
N ALA A 324 -5.76 -4.72 17.44
CA ALA A 324 -5.15 -6.05 17.51
C ALA A 324 -6.17 -7.20 17.39
N ASP A 325 -7.42 -7.00 17.86
CA ASP A 325 -8.52 -7.96 17.78
C ASP A 325 -9.31 -7.91 16.46
N GLY A 326 -8.98 -6.98 15.55
CA GLY A 326 -9.65 -6.78 14.26
C GLY A 326 -11.07 -6.22 14.33
N ARG A 327 -11.56 -5.78 15.50
CA ARG A 327 -12.96 -5.35 15.68
C ARG A 327 -13.19 -3.86 15.46
N SER A 328 -12.13 -3.06 15.63
CA SER A 328 -12.09 -1.61 15.46
C SER A 328 -10.88 -1.21 14.65
N TYR A 329 -10.69 0.08 14.39
CA TYR A 329 -9.48 0.60 13.76
C TYR A 329 -9.10 1.96 14.32
N TYR A 330 -7.87 2.37 14.06
CA TYR A 330 -7.30 3.65 14.44
C TYR A 330 -6.87 4.43 13.20
N THR A 331 -6.89 5.76 13.31
CA THR A 331 -6.22 6.66 12.36
C THR A 331 -5.32 7.63 13.09
N VAL A 332 -4.21 7.98 12.44
CA VAL A 332 -3.29 9.05 12.84
C VAL A 332 -2.92 9.82 11.57
N SER A 333 -2.76 11.12 11.69
CA SER A 333 -2.38 12.00 10.57
C SER A 333 -0.94 12.48 10.71
N GLU A 334 -0.41 13.07 9.64
CA GLU A 334 0.78 13.90 9.75
C GLU A 334 0.55 15.14 10.64
N GLY A 335 1.64 15.85 10.91
CA GLY A 335 1.69 17.10 11.64
C GLY A 335 2.12 16.92 13.09
N ARG A 336 2.27 18.03 13.81
CA ARG A 336 2.74 17.99 15.21
C ARG A 336 1.64 17.59 16.18
N HIS A 337 1.93 16.59 17.00
CA HIS A 337 1.00 16.05 18.00
C HIS A 337 -0.36 15.67 17.37
N PRO A 338 -0.37 14.81 16.35
CA PRO A 338 -1.60 14.41 15.68
C PRO A 338 -2.52 13.70 16.67
N THR A 339 -3.82 13.78 16.41
CA THR A 339 -4.82 13.09 17.23
C THR A 339 -4.84 11.62 16.81
N VAL A 340 -4.84 10.72 17.78
CA VAL A 340 -5.19 9.31 17.54
C VAL A 340 -6.71 9.23 17.60
N TYR A 341 -7.34 8.79 16.52
CA TYR A 341 -8.78 8.53 16.49
C TYR A 341 -9.06 7.03 16.55
N HIS A 342 -10.07 6.63 17.32
CA HIS A 342 -10.52 5.25 17.45
C HIS A 342 -11.96 5.10 16.94
N TYR A 343 -12.20 4.06 16.13
CA TYR A 343 -13.49 3.82 15.49
C TYR A 343 -14.02 2.45 15.88
N THR A 344 -14.99 2.43 16.80
CA THR A 344 -15.55 1.21 17.36
C THR A 344 -16.81 0.75 16.63
N ARG A 345 -17.21 -0.51 16.85
CA ARG A 345 -18.55 -0.99 16.47
C ARG A 345 -19.62 -0.30 17.33
N PRO A 346 -20.82 -0.03 16.79
CA PRO A 346 -21.98 0.27 17.63
C PRO A 346 -22.20 -0.85 18.65
N SER A 347 -22.62 -0.50 19.87
CA SER A 347 -23.16 -1.49 20.79
C SER A 347 -24.38 -2.16 20.16
N GLU A 348 -24.46 -3.48 20.25
CA GLU A 348 -25.64 -4.24 19.78
C GLU A 348 -26.92 -3.84 20.52
#